data_AF-A0A1L7GZ32-F1
#
_entry.id   AF-A0A1L7GZ32-F1
#
_cell.length_a   1.000
_cell.length_b   1.000
_cell.length_c   1.000
_cell.angle_alpha   90.00
_cell.angle_beta   90.00
_cell.angle_gamma   90.00
#
_symmetry.space_group_name_H-M   'P 1'
#
loop_
_entity.id
_entity.type
_entity.pdbx_description
1 polymer ?
#
loop_
_entity_poly.entity_id
_entity_poly.type
_entity_poly.pdbx_seq_one_letter_code
_entity_poly.pdbx_strand_id
1 'polypeptide(L)' 'MTPSTLEKQEAKLKALNQKIRDEKNKIEQRLGKQIISQANLDYANLSSDQIKLLAKQFSEFLKVKSVDH' A
#
# COMPACT_ATOMS: atom_id res chain seq x y z
N MET A 1 -8.28 36.15 -13.22
CA MET A 1 -9.05 35.18 -14.03
C MET A 1 -9.73 34.22 -13.08
N THR A 2 -11.07 34.14 -13.11
CA THR A 2 -11.82 33.17 -12.31
C THR A 2 -11.70 31.78 -12.96
N PRO A 3 -11.27 30.74 -12.21
CA PRO A 3 -11.14 29.41 -12.80
C PRO A 3 -12.50 28.93 -13.29
N SER A 4 -12.52 28.43 -14.53
CA SER A 4 -13.69 27.87 -15.17
C SER A 4 -14.21 26.65 -14.40
N THR A 5 -15.48 26.31 -14.61
CA THR A 5 -16.11 25.13 -13.95
C THR A 5 -15.34 23.83 -14.25
N LEU A 6 -14.74 23.72 -15.44
CA LEU A 6 -13.89 22.60 -15.84
C LEU A 6 -12.58 22.55 -15.04
N GLU A 7 -11.85 23.66 -14.94
CA GLU A 7 -10.61 23.73 -14.15
C GLU A 7 -10.84 23.39 -12.67
N LYS A 8 -11.99 23.81 -12.11
CA LYS A 8 -12.40 23.43 -10.74
C LYS A 8 -12.69 21.94 -10.60
N GLN A 9 -13.26 21.30 -11.62
CA GLN A 9 -13.51 19.86 -11.62
C GLN A 9 -12.20 19.07 -11.74
N GLU A 10 -11.29 19.49 -12.61
CA GLU A 10 -9.96 18.87 -12.74
C GLU A 10 -9.14 18.96 -11.45
N ALA A 11 -9.13 20.14 -10.80
CA ALA A 11 -8.45 20.33 -9.52
C ALA A 11 -9.02 19.41 -8.43
N LYS A 12 -10.36 19.24 -8.38
CA LYS A 12 -11.02 18.31 -7.45
C LYS A 12 -10.65 16.86 -7.74
N LEU A 13 -10.63 16.46 -9.01
CA LEU A 13 -10.23 15.11 -9.41
C LEU A 13 -8.78 14.82 -9.02
N LYS A 14 -7.87 15.77 -9.26
CA LYS A 14 -6.46 15.65 -8.87
C LYS A 14 -6.29 15.52 -7.36
N ALA A 15 -7.00 16.35 -6.58
CA ALA A 15 -6.97 16.28 -5.13
C ALA A 15 -7.51 14.94 -4.60
N LEU A 16 -8.59 14.42 -5.21
CA LEU A 16 -9.15 13.12 -4.86
C LEU A 16 -8.16 11.99 -5.16
N ASN A 17 -7.53 11.98 -6.34
CA ASN A 17 -6.53 10.98 -6.72
C ASN A 17 -5.33 11.00 -5.78
N GLN A 18 -4.88 12.19 -5.36
CA GLN A 18 -3.80 12.31 -4.38
C GLN A 18 -4.21 11.68 -3.04
N LYS A 19 -5.41 12.02 -2.54
CA LYS A 19 -5.94 11.45 -1.29
C LYS A 19 -6.04 9.91 -1.34
N ILE A 20 -6.47 9.36 -2.47
CA ILE A 20 -6.53 7.91 -2.69
C ILE A 20 -5.13 7.29 -2.61
N ARG A 21 -4.14 7.91 -3.25
CA ARG A 21 -2.75 7.44 -3.22
C ARG A 21 -2.17 7.47 -1.81
N ASP A 22 -2.44 8.52 -1.07
CA ASP A 22 -1.95 8.68 0.31
C ASP A 22 -2.55 7.64 1.25
N GLU A 23 -3.86 7.39 1.14
CA GLU A 23 -4.52 6.35 1.95
C GLU A 23 -4.07 4.94 1.55
N LYS A 24 -3.80 4.67 0.27
CA LYS A 24 -3.18 3.39 -0.17
C LYS A 24 -1.82 3.19 0.49
N ASN A 25 -0.93 4.17 0.41
CA ASN A 25 0.40 4.11 1.03
C ASN A 25 0.30 3.87 2.55
N LYS A 26 -0.66 4.51 3.21
CA LYS A 26 -0.90 4.35 4.65
C LYS A 26 -1.40 2.96 5.01
N ILE A 27 -2.25 2.36 4.19
CA ILE A 27 -2.71 0.98 4.36
C ILE A 27 -1.52 0.02 4.20
N GLU A 28 -0.72 0.19 3.15
CA GLU A 28 0.47 -0.64 2.89
C GLU A 28 1.48 -0.57 4.05
N GLN A 29 1.77 0.63 4.56
CA GLN A 29 2.65 0.82 5.72
C GLN A 29 2.10 0.16 6.99
N ARG A 30 0.80 0.33 7.26
CA ARG A 30 0.15 -0.27 8.44
C ARG A 30 0.17 -1.79 8.36
N LEU A 31 -0.14 -2.36 7.19
CA LEU A 31 -0.10 -3.80 6.98
C LEU A 31 1.31 -4.35 7.20
N GLY A 32 2.33 -3.72 6.61
CA GLY A 32 3.73 -4.10 6.82
C GLY A 32 4.12 -4.07 8.29
N LYS A 33 3.76 -3.01 9.02
CA LYS A 33 4.04 -2.90 10.46
C LYS A 33 3.37 -4.01 11.27
N GLN A 34 2.10 -4.31 10.98
CA GLN A 34 1.37 -5.39 11.66
C GLN A 34 2.04 -6.73 11.44
N ILE A 35 2.39 -7.07 10.19
CA ILE A 35 3.10 -8.32 9.86
C ILE A 35 4.41 -8.42 10.63
N ILE A 36 5.24 -7.36 10.61
CA ILE A 36 6.53 -7.33 11.32
C ILE A 36 6.32 -7.56 12.83
N SER A 37 5.36 -6.86 13.44
CA SER A 37 5.10 -6.96 14.89
C SER A 37 4.50 -8.30 15.30
N GLN A 38 3.58 -8.86 14.52
CA GLN A 38 2.88 -10.11 14.85
C GLN A 38 3.76 -11.34 14.61
N ALA A 39 4.58 -11.31 13.56
CA ALA A 39 5.56 -12.35 13.30
C ALA A 39 6.85 -12.18 14.13
N ASN A 40 6.94 -11.11 14.94
CA ASN A 40 8.10 -10.77 15.77
C ASN A 40 9.41 -10.77 14.96
N LEU A 41 9.39 -10.14 13.78
CA LEU A 41 10.54 -10.12 12.88
C LEU A 41 11.61 -9.16 13.42
N ASP A 42 12.86 -9.62 13.41
CA ASP A 42 14.00 -8.81 13.78
C ASP A 42 14.33 -7.81 12.67
N TYR A 43 14.27 -6.50 13.00
CA TYR A 43 14.60 -5.41 12.09
C TYR A 43 16.03 -5.49 11.55
N ALA A 44 16.98 -6.09 12.28
CA ALA A 44 18.34 -6.30 11.80
C ALA A 44 18.40 -7.23 10.57
N ASN A 45 17.40 -8.10 10.43
CA ASN A 45 17.29 -9.08 9.34
C ASN A 45 16.30 -8.64 8.23
N LEU A 46 15.75 -7.43 8.31
CA LEU A 46 14.84 -6.86 7.29
C LEU A 46 15.59 -5.99 6.27
N SER A 47 16.62 -6.53 5.64
CA SER A 47 17.26 -5.86 4.50
C SER A 47 16.30 -5.76 3.31
N SER A 48 16.60 -4.88 2.34
CA SER A 48 15.76 -4.69 1.15
C SER A 48 15.46 -6.00 0.40
N ASP A 49 16.45 -6.89 0.28
CA ASP A 49 16.27 -8.16 -0.41
C ASP A 49 15.46 -9.17 0.42
N GLN A 50 15.61 -9.17 1.75
CA GLN A 50 14.78 -9.99 2.63
C GLN A 50 13.32 -9.52 2.61
N ILE A 51 13.07 -8.20 2.59
CA ILE A 51 11.72 -7.64 2.44
C ILE A 51 11.08 -8.11 1.13
N LYS A 52 11.83 -8.09 0.01
CA LYS A 52 11.33 -8.58 -1.29
C LYS A 52 11.00 -10.08 -1.25
N LEU A 53 11.87 -10.88 -0.65
CA LEU A 53 11.66 -12.32 -0.52
C LEU A 53 10.39 -12.63 0.28
N LEU A 54 10.25 -11.99 1.44
CA LEU A 54 9.06 -12.11 2.30
C LEU A 54 7.79 -11.67 1.58
N ALA A 55 7.85 -10.56 0.84
CA ALA A 55 6.71 -10.08 0.05
C ALA A 55 6.29 -11.09 -1.03
N LYS A 56 7.26 -11.73 -1.70
CA LYS A 56 6.99 -12.79 -2.69
C LYS A 56 6.32 -14.00 -2.04
N GLN A 57 6.89 -14.52 -0.97
CA GLN A 57 6.35 -15.68 -0.24
C GLN A 57 4.94 -15.39 0.31
N PHE A 58 4.74 -14.20 0.87
CA PHE A 58 3.43 -13.76 1.36
C PHE A 58 2.41 -13.64 0.23
N SER A 59 2.81 -13.11 -0.94
CA SER A 59 1.93 -13.05 -2.12
C SER A 59 1.53 -14.44 -2.61
N GLU A 60 2.47 -15.39 -2.64
CA GLU A 60 2.20 -16.79 -2.99
C GLU A 60 1.22 -17.44 -2.00
N PHE A 61 1.42 -17.24 -0.70
CA PHE A 61 0.51 -17.72 0.35
C PHE A 61 -0.92 -17.18 0.17
N LEU A 62 -1.07 -15.87 -0.07
CA LEU A 62 -2.37 -15.26 -0.27
C LEU A 62 -3.07 -15.77 -1.53
N LYS A 63 -2.32 -16.02 -2.62
CA LYS A 63 -2.88 -16.59 -3.85
C LYS A 63 -3.43 -17.98 -3.61
N VAL A 64 -2.71 -18.84 -2.87
CA VAL A 64 -3.20 -20.18 -2.51
C VAL A 64 -4.49 -20.11 -1.70
N LYS A 65 -4.62 -19.12 -0.81
CA LYS A 65 -5.84 -18.88 -0.01
C LYS A 65 -7.02 -18.30 -0.79
N SER A 66 -6.77 -17.70 -1.96
CA SER A 66 -7.79 -17.06 -2.79
C SER A 66 -8.44 -18.01 -3.82
N VAL A 67 -8.00 -19.28 -3.91
CA VAL A 67 -8.55 -20.27 -4.86
C VAL A 67 -9.82 -20.96 -4.32
N ASP A 68 -10.17 -20.76 -3.05
CA ASP A 68 -11.44 -21.17 -2.46
C ASP A 68 -12.31 -19.93 -2.18
N HIS A 69 -12.91 -19.34 -3.21
CA HIS A 69 -14.21 -18.63 -3.14
C HIS A 69 -14.73 -18.25 -4.53
#